data_AF-A0A8X6J0I9-F1
#
_entry.id   AF-A0A8X6J0I9-F1
#
_cell.length_a   1.000
_cell.length_b   1.000
_cell.length_c   1.000
_cell.angle_alpha   90.00
_cell.angle_beta   90.00
_cell.angle_gamma   90.00
#
_symmetry.space_group_name_H-M   'P 1'
#
loop_
_entity.id
_entity.type
_entity.pdbx_description
1 polymer ?
#
loop_
_entity_poly.entity_id
_entity_poly.type
_entity_poly.pdbx_seq_one_letter_code
_entity_poly.pdbx_strand_id
1 'polypeptide(L)' 'MFMTNKEQIGRPSVISDALFQRTEEAIRTNRRLKLKELHQIIPEVSMTTLYEVVTVRLGYRKLCERWVPGGNLL' A
#
# COMPACT_ATOMS: atom_id res chain seq x y z
N MET A 1 9.79 24.07 -2.80
CA MET A 1 9.31 23.22 -3.91
C MET A 1 9.54 21.77 -3.52
N PHE A 2 8.51 21.08 -3.02
CA PHE A 2 8.43 19.62 -2.99
C PHE A 2 7.03 19.28 -3.50
N MET A 3 6.99 18.67 -4.68
CA MET A 3 5.77 18.25 -5.35
C MET A 3 5.17 17.06 -4.62
N THR A 4 3.98 17.20 -4.04
CA THR A 4 3.06 16.07 -3.90
C THR A 4 1.95 16.27 -4.88
N ASN A 5 2.25 15.92 -6.13
CA ASN A 5 1.29 15.87 -7.20
C ASN A 5 0.45 14.59 -7.02
N LYS A 6 -0.74 14.72 -6.45
CA LYS A 6 -1.87 13.84 -6.76
C LYS A 6 -3.17 14.51 -6.30
N GLU A 7 -3.84 15.10 -7.28
CA GLU A 7 -5.23 15.53 -7.15
C GLU A 7 -6.09 14.36 -6.64
N GLN A 8 -6.52 14.42 -5.38
CA GLN A 8 -7.61 13.59 -4.89
C GLN A 8 -8.92 14.30 -5.21
N ILE A 9 -9.36 14.14 -6.46
CA ILE A 9 -10.71 14.51 -6.90
C ILE A 9 -11.67 13.56 -6.18
N GLY A 10 -12.29 14.05 -5.11
CA GLY A 10 -13.31 13.39 -4.31
C GLY A 10 -12.73 12.73 -3.06
N ARG A 11 -12.70 13.45 -1.92
CA ARG A 11 -12.21 12.95 -0.62
C ARG A 11 -12.73 11.52 -0.34
N PRO A 12 -11.88 10.48 -0.47
CA PRO A 12 -12.07 9.29 0.32
C PRO A 12 -11.86 9.73 1.78
N SER A 13 -12.50 9.07 2.74
CA SER A 13 -12.30 9.40 4.16
C SER A 13 -10.80 9.54 4.46
N VAL A 14 -10.39 10.56 5.22
CA VAL A 14 -8.98 10.85 5.55
C VAL A 14 -8.24 9.61 6.08
N ILE A 15 -8.99 8.74 6.76
CA ILE A 15 -8.56 7.44 7.28
C ILE A 15 -8.09 6.50 6.14
N SER A 16 -8.82 6.45 5.03
CA SER A 16 -8.49 5.59 3.88
C SER A 16 -7.18 6.03 3.23
N ASP A 17 -6.94 7.34 3.09
CA ASP A 17 -5.75 7.84 2.41
C ASP A 17 -4.47 7.62 3.24
N ALA A 18 -4.54 7.88 4.54
CA ALA A 18 -3.46 7.60 5.47
C ALA A 18 -3.10 6.10 5.51
N LEU A 19 -4.10 5.23 5.43
CA LEU A 19 -3.90 3.78 5.33
C LEU A 19 -3.14 3.40 4.06
N PHE A 20 -3.52 3.95 2.89
CA PHE A 20 -2.84 3.68 1.62
C PHE A 20 -1.38 4.14 1.67
N GLN A 21 -1.14 5.35 2.17
CA GLN A 21 0.19 5.93 2.24
C GLN A 21 1.11 5.12 3.17
N ARG A 22 0.66 4.77 4.38
CA ARG A 22 1.43 3.96 5.32
C ARG A 22 1.75 2.57 4.77
N THR A 23 0.78 1.93 4.10
CA THR A 23 0.96 0.61 3.49
C THR A 23 2.00 0.66 2.38
N GLU A 24 1.92 1.68 1.51
CA GLU A 24 2.87 1.88 0.43
C GLU A 24 4.28 2.17 0.95
N GLU A 25 4.42 3.03 1.96
CA GLU A 25 5.70 3.36 2.58
C GLU A 25 6.37 2.14 3.22
N ALA A 26 5.61 1.31 3.94
CA ALA A 26 6.11 0.09 4.55
C ALA A 26 6.67 -0.87 3.47
N ILE A 27 5.94 -1.10 2.39
CA ILE A 27 6.38 -1.95 1.27
C ILE A 27 7.57 -1.37 0.54
N ARG A 28 7.63 -0.05 0.33
CA ARG A 28 8.77 0.62 -0.30
C ARG A 28 10.04 0.49 0.56
N THR A 29 9.90 0.61 1.88
CA THR A 29 10.98 0.47 2.85
C THR A 29 11.51 -0.97 2.89
N ASN A 30 10.60 -1.96 2.95
CA ASN A 30 10.97 -3.37 2.91
C ASN A 30 10.03 -4.17 2.01
N ARG A 31 10.46 -4.35 0.76
CA ARG A 31 9.70 -5.12 -0.23
C ARG A 31 9.56 -6.60 0.11
N ARG A 32 10.23 -7.13 1.12
CA ARG A 32 10.09 -8.53 1.57
C ARG A 32 9.14 -8.69 2.76
N LEU A 33 8.44 -7.62 3.16
CA LEU A 33 7.46 -7.69 4.25
C LEU A 33 6.40 -8.76 4.00
N LYS A 34 6.14 -9.56 5.03
CA LYS A 34 5.00 -10.47 5.06
C LYS A 34 3.74 -9.70 5.43
N LEU A 35 2.58 -10.22 5.00
CA LEU A 35 1.29 -9.60 5.32
C LEU A 35 1.05 -9.48 6.84
N LYS A 36 1.56 -10.44 7.63
CA LYS A 36 1.51 -10.41 9.09
C LYS A 36 2.31 -9.24 9.69
N GLU A 37 3.51 -8.98 9.15
CA GLU A 37 4.35 -7.85 9.58
C GLU A 37 3.69 -6.52 9.21
N LEU A 38 3.08 -6.44 8.02
CA LEU A 38 2.28 -5.28 7.62
C LEU A 38 1.11 -5.04 8.58
N HIS A 39 0.44 -6.10 9.05
CA HIS A 39 -0.63 -5.99 10.03
C HIS A 39 -0.15 -5.55 11.41
N GLN A 40 1.07 -5.92 11.82
CA GLN A 40 1.65 -5.38 13.06
C GLN A 40 1.95 -3.88 12.96
N ILE A 41 2.34 -3.40 11.78
CA ILE A 41 2.57 -1.97 11.51
C ILE A 41 1.22 -1.22 11.42
N ILE A 42 0.20 -1.87 10.86
CA ILE A 42 -1.13 -1.29 10.61
C ILE A 42 -2.20 -2.21 11.22
N PRO A 43 -2.35 -2.22 12.55
CA PRO A 43 -3.30 -3.09 13.25
C PRO A 43 -4.76 -2.63 13.09
N GLU A 44 -4.97 -1.41 12.61
CA GLU A 44 -6.27 -0.76 12.45
C GLU A 44 -7.20 -1.48 11.45
N VAL A 45 -6.64 -2.30 10.56
CA VAL A 45 -7.37 -3.01 9.51
C VAL A 45 -7.06 -4.51 9.52
N SER A 46 -8.02 -5.30 9.03
CA SER A 46 -7.85 -6.75 8.94
C SER A 46 -6.76 -7.15 7.92
N MET A 47 -6.19 -8.34 8.08
CA MET A 47 -5.22 -8.90 7.12
C MET A 47 -5.78 -8.99 5.70
N THR A 48 -7.08 -9.32 5.55
CA THR A 48 -7.75 -9.39 4.24
C THR A 48 -7.83 -8.01 3.59
N THR A 49 -8.21 -6.99 4.36
CA THR A 49 -8.23 -5.59 3.89
C THR A 49 -6.84 -5.14 3.46
N LEU A 50 -5.80 -5.46 4.24
CA LEU A 50 -4.42 -5.16 3.86
C LEU A 50 -4.02 -5.85 2.54
N TYR A 51 -4.42 -7.12 2.37
CA TYR A 51 -4.13 -7.84 1.13
C TYR A 51 -4.80 -7.18 -0.09
N GLU A 52 -6.07 -6.80 0.01
CA GLU A 52 -6.79 -6.08 -1.05
C GLU A 52 -6.17 -4.71 -1.33
N VAL A 53 -5.80 -3.97 -0.29
CA VAL A 53 -5.11 -2.68 -0.44
C VAL A 53 -3.81 -2.85 -1.22
N VAL A 54 -2.97 -3.82 -0.82
CA VAL A 54 -1.67 -4.05 -1.44
C VAL A 54 -1.81 -4.52 -2.89
N THR A 55 -2.74 -5.42 -3.16
CA THR A 55 -2.85 -6.08 -4.48
C THR A 55 -3.75 -5.34 -5.46
N VAL A 56 -4.94 -4.92 -5.02
CA VAL A 56 -5.95 -4.30 -5.88
C VAL A 56 -5.73 -2.79 -5.97
N ARG A 57 -5.48 -2.12 -4.84
CA ARG A 57 -5.43 -0.65 -4.80
C ARG A 57 -4.05 -0.11 -5.14
N LEU A 58 -3.00 -0.70 -4.57
CA LEU A 58 -1.61 -0.31 -4.83
C LEU A 58 -0.98 -1.09 -5.99
N GLY A 59 -1.63 -2.15 -6.48
CA GLY A 59 -1.16 -2.92 -7.64
C GLY A 59 0.09 -3.75 -7.37
N TYR A 60 0.49 -3.99 -6.13
CA TYR A 60 1.64 -4.85 -5.83
C TYR A 60 1.29 -6.32 -5.98
N ARG A 61 2.24 -7.09 -6.50
CA ARG A 61 2.16 -8.55 -6.54
C ARG A 61 3.35 -9.17 -5.82
N LYS A 62 3.16 -10.34 -5.23
CA LYS A 62 4.23 -11.06 -4.53
C LYS A 62 4.91 -12.04 -5.49
N LEU A 63 6.21 -11.89 -5.70
CA LEU A 63 7.06 -12.79 -6.49
C LEU A 63 8.18 -13.34 -5.62
N CYS A 64 8.23 -14.66 -5.44
CA CYS A 64 9.29 -15.36 -4.69
C CYS A 64 9.62 -14.71 -3.32
N GLU A 65 8.62 -14.16 -2.62
CA GLU A 65 8.70 -13.39 -1.35
C GLU A 65 8.89 -11.87 -1.44
N ARG A 66 9.11 -11.30 -2.62
CA ARG A 66 9.23 -9.84 -2.81
C ARG A 66 7.94 -9.24 -3.40
N TRP A 67 7.46 -8.16 -2.81
CA TRP A 67 6.49 -7.27 -3.42
C TRP A 67 7.12 -6.51 -4.58
N VAL A 68 6.57 -6.73 -5.76
CA VAL A 68 6.93 -5.98 -6.97
C VAL A 68 5.73 -5.16 -7.39
N PRO A 69 5.93 -3.89 -7.79
CA PRO A 69 4.86 -3.14 -8.40
C PRO A 69 4.41 -3.89 -9.66
N GLY A 70 3.13 -4.21 -9.75
CA GLY A 70 2.50 -4.70 -10.97
C GLY A 70 2.42 -3.54 -11.94
N GLY A 71 3.52 -3.22 -12.61
CA GLY A 71 3.51 -2.20 -13.63
C GLY A 71 2.55 -2.60 -14.74
N ASN A 72 1.56 -1.75 -15.01
CA ASN A 72 1.58 -1.11 -16.32
C ASN A 72 2.71 -0.08 -16.24
N LEU A 73 3.89 -0.44 -16.76
CA LEU A 73 4.88 0.53 -17.22
C LEU A 73 4.36 1.09 -18.55
N LEU A 74 3.38 1.99 -18.50
CA LEU A 74 3.00 2.95 -19.54
C LEU A 74 2.42 4.18 -18.85
#